data_AF-A0A1H0UTG6-F1
#
_entry.id   AF-A0A1H0UTG6-F1
#
_cell.length_a   1.000
_cell.length_b   1.000
_cell.length_c   1.000
_cell.angle_alpha   90.00
_cell.angle_beta   90.00
_cell.angle_gamma   90.00
#
_symmetry.space_group_name_H-M   'P 1'
#
loop_
_entity.id
_entity.type
_entity.pdbx_description
1 polymer ?
#
loop_
_entity_poly.entity_id
_entity_poly.type
_entity_poly.pdbx_seq_one_letter_code
_entity_poly.pdbx_strand_id
1 'polypeptide(L)'
;MGAPRTRRCETRVSRSSSGIPGHPVATRTTLGSPCARARWEHTPRRRDPGNTGNHPLCAGDVGWQNIRMNSEYDRVDVRGVVGFVLIAYIPAWLLTLPLWLSGKGLTSDWYPALLIAMMFMPAVATFVTNRWISPRARMLRETGVTHPSGVRGWWRHGLLAWIGAPVAMLLALVVGWALTVYDAHWLDFTGLPGQLRFSLTDQAPDSAFTGLALVLAQVFVFGWLNVIPAAGEEWGWRGYLTPALLPLGQPAAFLVTGVLWGLWHAPLLVLGYNYPTVPVVAAFIMMVVFCVLVSVLLGWLRLASRSVWPAVIAHGFLNAAAVLPGVFNAPGDPVSNASVGLLGWTGWIVLGLLILLLIALHRLPVSLPREQRVEEGISSGVSRFHHR
;
A
#
# COMPACT_ATOMS: atom_id res chain seq x y z
N MET A 1 30.59 -28.46 34.68
CA MET A 1 31.32 -27.52 35.56
C MET A 1 32.36 -26.83 34.70
N GLY A 2 32.12 -25.62 34.22
CA GLY A 2 32.56 -24.38 34.87
C GLY A 2 33.82 -23.85 34.16
N ALA A 3 33.66 -22.88 33.26
CA ALA A 3 34.77 -22.06 32.74
C ALA A 3 35.38 -21.21 33.88
N PRO A 4 36.62 -20.66 33.76
CA PRO A 4 36.73 -19.29 33.24
C PRO A 4 38.10 -18.81 32.65
N ARG A 5 37.98 -17.84 31.72
CA ARG A 5 38.64 -16.50 31.60
C ARG A 5 40.17 -16.26 31.52
N THR A 6 40.53 -15.60 30.40
CA THR A 6 41.28 -14.30 30.20
C THR A 6 42.75 -14.12 30.62
N ARG A 7 43.55 -13.46 29.74
CA ARG A 7 44.15 -12.12 29.96
C ARG A 7 44.87 -11.55 28.71
N ARG A 8 44.86 -10.21 28.62
CA ARG A 8 45.49 -9.29 27.65
C ARG A 8 46.99 -9.07 27.95
N CYS A 9 47.73 -8.54 26.97
CA CYS A 9 48.80 -7.55 27.20
C CYS A 9 48.85 -6.51 26.06
N GLU A 10 49.05 -5.25 26.45
CA GLU A 10 49.16 -4.02 25.65
C GLU A 10 50.64 -3.70 25.32
N THR A 11 50.89 -2.84 24.33
CA THR A 11 51.86 -1.73 24.44
C THR A 11 51.70 -0.75 23.26
N ARG A 12 52.08 0.50 23.50
CA ARG A 12 51.74 1.76 22.80
C ARG A 12 53.04 2.49 22.40
N VAL A 13 52.90 3.67 21.75
CA VAL A 13 53.85 4.82 21.62
C VAL A 13 54.58 4.88 20.24
N SER A 14 54.72 5.96 19.45
CA SER A 14 54.39 7.42 19.48
C SER A 14 54.54 8.11 18.08
N ARG A 15 53.77 9.19 17.85
CA ARG A 15 53.98 10.55 17.21
C ARG A 15 55.10 10.73 16.13
N SER A 16 55.03 11.59 15.09
CA SER A 16 54.57 13.01 14.98
C SER A 16 54.50 13.56 13.52
N SER A 17 53.62 14.57 13.27
CA SER A 17 53.72 15.81 12.41
C SER A 17 54.14 15.72 10.92
N SER A 18 53.73 16.53 9.93
CA SER A 18 52.78 17.65 9.66
C SER A 18 53.06 18.12 8.21
N GLY A 19 52.07 18.58 7.41
CA GLY A 19 52.34 19.35 6.18
C GLY A 19 51.29 19.26 5.04
N ILE A 20 50.74 20.41 4.65
CA ILE A 20 49.86 20.76 3.50
C ILE A 20 50.62 21.87 2.70
N PRO A 21 50.32 22.34 1.44
CA PRO A 21 49.32 22.02 0.40
C PRO A 21 49.90 21.83 -1.05
N GLY A 22 49.05 21.53 -2.05
CA GLY A 22 49.31 21.91 -3.44
C GLY A 22 48.46 21.21 -4.52
N HIS A 23 47.54 21.94 -5.15
CA HIS A 23 46.95 21.64 -6.48
C HIS A 23 47.88 22.25 -7.57
N PRO A 24 47.97 21.71 -8.82
CA PRO A 24 46.97 22.03 -9.85
C PRO A 24 46.71 20.92 -10.92
N VAL A 25 45.85 21.33 -11.85
CA VAL A 25 45.13 20.65 -12.94
C VAL A 25 46.01 20.22 -14.12
N ALA A 26 45.48 19.26 -14.90
CA ALA A 26 45.52 19.13 -16.38
C ALA A 26 46.25 17.95 -17.07
N THR A 27 45.43 17.21 -17.84
CA THR A 27 45.61 16.74 -19.24
C THR A 27 46.43 15.49 -19.62
N ARG A 28 45.64 14.52 -20.13
CA ARG A 28 45.72 13.80 -21.43
C ARG A 28 46.79 12.73 -21.73
N THR A 29 46.28 11.69 -22.43
CA THR A 29 46.89 10.86 -23.52
C THR A 29 48.00 9.88 -23.11
N THR A 30 48.19 8.67 -23.65
CA THR A 30 47.55 7.69 -24.57
C THR A 30 48.56 6.53 -24.68
N LEU A 31 48.12 5.33 -25.10
CA LEU A 31 48.92 4.23 -25.70
C LEU A 31 49.94 3.53 -24.75
N GLY A 32 50.22 2.22 -24.78
CA GLY A 32 49.80 1.09 -25.60
C GLY A 32 50.80 -0.06 -25.39
N SER A 33 50.29 -1.32 -25.30
CA SER A 33 50.98 -2.59 -25.64
C SER A 33 52.17 -3.09 -24.78
N PRO A 34 52.66 -4.35 -24.92
CA PRO A 34 52.04 -5.62 -25.34
C PRO A 34 52.40 -6.86 -24.47
N CYS A 35 51.73 -7.98 -24.78
CA CYS A 35 52.00 -9.36 -24.35
C CYS A 35 53.43 -9.89 -24.59
N ALA A 36 53.87 -10.80 -23.71
CA ALA A 36 54.93 -11.78 -23.97
C ALA A 36 54.38 -13.22 -23.82
N ARG A 37 54.68 -14.08 -24.80
CA ARG A 37 54.46 -15.53 -24.79
C ARG A 37 55.76 -16.26 -24.42
N ALA A 38 55.66 -17.36 -23.70
CA ALA A 38 56.63 -18.46 -23.78
C ALA A 38 55.90 -19.81 -23.58
N ARG A 39 56.37 -20.82 -24.30
CA ARG A 39 55.75 -22.11 -24.65
C ARG A 39 56.74 -23.23 -24.27
N TRP A 40 56.26 -24.36 -23.75
CA TRP A 40 56.91 -25.69 -23.74
C TRP A 40 55.79 -26.77 -23.69
N GLU A 41 55.45 -27.44 -24.81
CA GLU A 41 55.78 -28.84 -25.21
C GLU A 41 55.15 -29.95 -24.32
N HIS A 42 53.99 -30.54 -24.68
CA HIS A 42 53.70 -31.74 -25.54
C HIS A 42 54.13 -33.10 -24.92
N THR A 43 53.22 -34.02 -24.52
CA THR A 43 52.41 -34.94 -25.38
C THR A 43 51.56 -35.90 -24.46
N PRO A 44 50.72 -36.85 -24.95
CA PRO A 44 49.40 -36.63 -25.56
C PRO A 44 48.30 -37.64 -25.09
N ARG A 45 47.00 -37.32 -25.23
CA ARG A 45 45.93 -38.30 -25.59
C ARG A 45 44.62 -37.58 -25.96
N ARG A 46 44.31 -37.61 -27.28
CA ARG A 46 43.02 -37.90 -27.99
C ARG A 46 41.71 -37.51 -27.24
N ARG A 47 40.74 -36.74 -27.77
CA ARG A 47 40.28 -36.38 -29.13
C ARG A 47 39.50 -35.05 -29.10
N ASP A 48 39.66 -34.28 -30.17
CA ASP A 48 38.83 -33.15 -30.65
C ASP A 48 37.75 -33.68 -31.65
N PRO A 49 36.85 -32.88 -32.29
CA PRO A 49 36.55 -31.44 -32.13
C PRO A 49 35.04 -31.05 -32.21
N GLY A 50 34.74 -29.80 -31.82
CA GLY A 50 33.52 -29.06 -32.21
C GLY A 50 32.96 -28.16 -31.08
N ASN A 51 33.62 -27.05 -30.71
CA ASN A 51 33.37 -25.68 -31.22
C ASN A 51 31.91 -25.22 -30.99
N THR A 52 31.53 -24.14 -30.29
CA THR A 52 32.17 -22.85 -29.95
C THR A 52 31.24 -22.12 -28.98
N GLY A 53 31.75 -21.33 -28.04
CA GLY A 53 30.99 -20.23 -27.44
C GLY A 53 31.11 -20.06 -25.92
N ASN A 54 32.24 -19.52 -25.46
CA ASN A 54 32.29 -18.83 -24.17
C ASN A 54 31.59 -17.48 -24.29
N HIS A 55 30.50 -17.29 -23.54
CA HIS A 55 30.04 -15.97 -23.10
C HIS A 55 29.94 -15.97 -21.56
N PRO A 56 30.16 -14.81 -20.91
CA PRO A 56 30.52 -14.73 -19.50
C PRO A 56 29.35 -15.13 -18.60
N LEU A 57 29.67 -15.74 -17.46
CA LEU A 57 28.74 -15.93 -16.34
C LEU A 57 28.17 -14.57 -15.92
N CYS A 58 26.96 -14.26 -16.38
CA CYS A 58 26.15 -13.20 -15.83
C CYS A 58 25.73 -13.61 -14.42
N ALA A 59 26.25 -12.90 -13.42
CA ALA A 59 25.69 -12.86 -12.08
C ALA A 59 24.26 -12.28 -12.17
N GLY A 60 23.27 -13.15 -12.41
CA GLY A 60 21.86 -12.79 -12.59
C GLY A 60 20.86 -13.86 -12.19
N ASP A 61 21.28 -15.10 -11.96
CA ASP A 61 20.38 -16.21 -11.62
C ASP A 61 20.36 -16.47 -10.11
N VAL A 62 19.77 -15.53 -9.36
CA VAL A 62 19.44 -15.76 -7.95
C VAL A 62 17.98 -16.20 -7.85
N GLY A 63 17.78 -17.52 -7.95
CA GLY A 63 16.75 -18.27 -7.22
C GLY A 63 15.31 -17.77 -7.26
N TRP A 64 14.66 -17.85 -8.41
CA TRP A 64 13.20 -17.67 -8.54
C TRP A 64 12.40 -18.99 -8.64
N GLN A 65 13.06 -20.14 -8.72
CA GLN A 65 12.41 -21.40 -9.13
C GLN A 65 11.75 -22.22 -8.03
N ASN A 66 11.86 -21.87 -6.75
CA ASN A 66 11.39 -22.75 -5.66
C ASN A 66 10.49 -22.06 -4.63
N ILE A 67 9.37 -21.49 -5.08
CA ILE A 67 8.19 -21.34 -4.22
C ILE A 67 7.19 -22.37 -4.75
N ARG A 68 7.18 -23.59 -4.21
CA ARG A 68 6.11 -24.54 -4.52
C ARG A 68 4.81 -23.96 -3.97
N MET A 69 3.99 -23.36 -4.81
CA MET A 69 2.60 -23.07 -4.50
C MET A 69 1.84 -24.38 -4.70
N ASN A 70 1.40 -25.02 -3.62
CA ASN A 70 0.49 -26.17 -3.72
C ASN A 70 -0.76 -25.77 -4.51
N SER A 71 -1.43 -26.73 -5.15
CA SER A 71 -2.66 -26.59 -5.95
C SER A 71 -3.88 -25.99 -5.21
N GLU A 72 -3.70 -25.45 -4.02
CA GLU A 72 -4.72 -24.80 -3.18
C GLU A 72 -5.15 -23.42 -3.71
N TYR A 73 -4.38 -22.78 -4.58
CA TYR A 73 -4.64 -21.41 -5.06
C TYR A 73 -5.63 -21.30 -6.24
N ASP A 74 -6.16 -22.42 -6.74
CA ASP A 74 -7.25 -22.41 -7.75
C ASP A 74 -8.64 -22.23 -7.12
N ARG A 75 -8.75 -22.26 -5.79
CA ARG A 75 -10.01 -22.15 -5.06
C ARG A 75 -9.89 -21.14 -3.94
N VAL A 76 -11.01 -20.50 -3.61
CA VAL A 76 -11.09 -19.59 -2.46
C VAL A 76 -10.92 -20.38 -1.18
N ASP A 77 -10.01 -19.96 -0.32
CA ASP A 77 -9.89 -20.47 1.04
C ASP A 77 -11.03 -19.90 1.91
N VAL A 78 -12.19 -20.55 1.83
CA VAL A 78 -13.40 -20.14 2.55
C VAL A 78 -13.18 -20.11 4.06
N ARG A 79 -12.40 -21.07 4.59
CA ARG A 79 -12.12 -21.16 6.03
C ARG A 79 -11.31 -19.95 6.50
N GLY A 80 -10.25 -19.60 5.77
CA GLY A 80 -9.45 -18.40 6.03
C GLY A 80 -10.25 -17.11 5.87
N VAL A 81 -11.03 -16.98 4.80
CA VAL A 81 -11.86 -15.78 4.55
C VAL A 81 -12.90 -15.58 5.65
N VAL A 82 -13.66 -16.62 6.00
CA VAL A 82 -14.68 -16.52 7.07
C VAL A 82 -14.03 -16.24 8.42
N GLY A 83 -12.93 -16.94 8.75
CA GLY A 83 -12.17 -16.71 9.98
C GLY A 83 -11.68 -15.27 10.08
N PHE A 84 -11.08 -14.75 9.01
CA PHE A 84 -10.63 -13.37 8.92
C PHE A 84 -11.77 -12.39 9.15
N VAL A 85 -12.91 -12.55 8.45
CA VAL A 85 -14.05 -11.63 8.57
C VAL A 85 -14.58 -11.61 9.99
N LEU A 86 -14.78 -12.77 10.62
CA LEU A 86 -15.28 -12.85 12.00
C LEU A 86 -14.34 -12.17 13.00
N ILE A 87 -13.04 -12.39 12.87
CA ILE A 87 -12.03 -11.79 13.77
C ILE A 87 -11.83 -10.30 13.48
N ALA A 88 -12.03 -9.84 12.25
CA ALA A 88 -11.96 -8.42 11.90
C ALA A 88 -13.20 -7.66 12.40
N TYR A 89 -14.37 -8.31 12.43
CA TYR A 89 -15.65 -7.69 12.76
C TYR A 89 -15.95 -7.72 14.26
N ILE A 90 -15.95 -8.90 14.88
CA ILE A 90 -16.47 -9.07 16.24
C ILE A 90 -15.71 -8.20 17.25
N PRO A 91 -14.37 -8.25 17.36
CA PRO A 91 -13.63 -7.40 18.27
C PRO A 91 -13.75 -5.92 17.93
N ALA A 92 -13.76 -5.57 16.63
CA ALA A 92 -13.95 -4.19 16.18
C ALA A 92 -15.28 -3.60 16.66
N TRP A 93 -16.37 -4.36 16.52
CA TRP A 93 -17.69 -3.92 16.94
C TRP A 93 -17.81 -3.88 18.47
N LEU A 94 -17.21 -4.85 19.18
CA LEU A 94 -17.12 -4.82 20.64
C LEU A 94 -16.38 -3.58 21.15
N LEU A 95 -15.31 -3.15 20.47
CA LEU A 95 -14.59 -1.91 20.80
C LEU A 95 -15.48 -0.67 20.68
N THR A 96 -16.52 -0.69 19.85
CA THR A 96 -17.44 0.46 19.73
C THR A 96 -18.49 0.51 20.84
N LEU A 97 -18.70 -0.57 21.62
CA LEU A 97 -19.74 -0.62 22.67
C LEU A 97 -19.74 0.56 23.65
N PRO A 98 -18.59 1.09 24.12
CA PRO A 98 -18.59 2.26 25.00
C PRO A 98 -19.26 3.50 24.37
N LEU A 99 -19.21 3.65 23.04
CA LEU A 99 -19.89 4.76 22.34
C LEU A 99 -21.41 4.63 22.42
N TRP A 100 -21.91 3.41 22.39
CA TRP A 100 -23.34 3.10 22.48
C TRP A 100 -23.86 3.18 23.92
N LEU A 101 -23.09 2.62 24.87
CA LEU A 101 -23.51 2.51 26.26
C LEU A 101 -23.38 3.82 27.05
N SER A 102 -22.49 4.72 26.62
CA SER A 102 -22.29 6.01 27.29
C SER A 102 -23.39 7.04 27.03
N GLY A 103 -24.26 6.81 26.03
CA GLY A 103 -25.26 7.78 25.58
C GLY A 103 -24.70 9.00 24.83
N LYS A 104 -23.37 9.15 24.75
CA LYS A 104 -22.69 10.26 24.05
C LYS A 104 -22.48 9.98 22.55
N GLY A 105 -22.50 8.73 22.11
CA GLY A 105 -22.24 8.38 20.72
C GLY A 105 -20.88 8.89 20.24
N LEU A 106 -20.87 9.51 19.05
CA LEU A 106 -19.65 10.06 18.43
C LEU A 106 -19.10 11.31 19.13
N THR A 107 -19.82 11.90 20.08
CA THR A 107 -19.34 13.04 20.88
C THR A 107 -18.51 12.63 22.10
N SER A 108 -18.31 11.34 22.31
CA SER A 108 -17.49 10.80 23.40
C SER A 108 -16.01 11.16 23.24
N ASP A 109 -15.33 11.55 24.31
CA ASP A 109 -13.88 11.85 24.29
C ASP A 109 -13.02 10.64 23.89
N TRP A 110 -13.53 9.42 24.10
CA TRP A 110 -12.86 8.17 23.73
C TRP A 110 -13.01 7.81 22.26
N TYR A 111 -13.91 8.48 21.53
CA TYR A 111 -14.22 8.17 20.14
C TYR A 111 -12.98 8.07 19.22
N PRO A 112 -12.05 9.03 19.21
CA PRO A 112 -10.87 8.95 18.35
C PRO A 112 -9.99 7.73 18.66
N ALA A 113 -9.77 7.44 19.95
CA ALA A 113 -8.95 6.32 20.38
C ALA A 113 -9.60 4.96 20.03
N LEU A 114 -10.91 4.85 20.19
CA LEU A 114 -11.67 3.64 19.86
C LEU A 114 -11.67 3.39 18.35
N LEU A 115 -11.77 4.43 17.51
CA LEU A 115 -11.66 4.29 16.06
C LEU A 115 -10.27 3.80 15.64
N ILE A 116 -9.21 4.39 16.19
CA ILE A 116 -7.84 3.93 15.91
C ILE A 116 -7.68 2.47 16.32
N ALA A 117 -8.15 2.08 17.50
CA ALA A 117 -8.10 0.69 17.97
C ALA A 117 -8.90 -0.25 17.03
N MET A 118 -10.09 0.18 16.61
CA MET A 118 -10.93 -0.53 15.65
C MET A 118 -10.18 -0.78 14.33
N MET A 119 -9.50 0.24 13.78
CA MET A 119 -8.70 0.15 12.55
C MET A 119 -7.57 -0.88 12.60
N PHE A 120 -7.09 -1.28 13.78
CA PHE A 120 -6.09 -2.34 13.92
C PHE A 120 -6.68 -3.76 13.92
N MET A 121 -8.00 -3.93 14.01
CA MET A 121 -8.63 -5.25 14.09
C MET A 121 -8.47 -6.09 12.81
N PRO A 122 -8.49 -5.53 11.58
CA PRO A 122 -8.15 -6.30 10.38
C PRO A 122 -6.71 -6.83 10.38
N ALA A 123 -5.75 -6.09 10.95
CA ALA A 123 -4.38 -6.58 11.14
C ALA A 123 -4.31 -7.73 12.15
N VAL A 124 -5.03 -7.63 13.27
CA VAL A 124 -5.18 -8.73 14.23
C VAL A 124 -5.79 -9.95 13.54
N ALA A 125 -6.83 -9.76 12.73
CA ALA A 125 -7.47 -10.81 11.96
C ALA A 125 -6.50 -11.48 10.97
N THR A 126 -5.68 -10.71 10.25
CA THR A 126 -4.62 -11.26 9.39
C THR A 126 -3.66 -12.12 10.19
N PHE A 127 -3.14 -11.61 11.30
CA PHE A 127 -2.19 -12.35 12.13
C PHE A 127 -2.80 -13.65 12.67
N VAL A 128 -3.99 -13.57 13.27
CA VAL A 128 -4.67 -14.71 13.90
C VAL A 128 -5.03 -15.76 12.86
N THR A 129 -5.63 -15.33 11.75
CA THR A 129 -6.05 -16.26 10.68
C THR A 129 -4.83 -16.95 10.07
N ASN A 130 -3.76 -16.19 9.79
CA ASN A 130 -2.53 -16.75 9.23
C ASN A 130 -1.74 -17.61 10.23
N ARG A 131 -1.96 -17.46 11.53
CA ARG A 131 -1.23 -18.24 12.53
C ARG A 131 -1.94 -19.54 12.93
N TRP A 132 -3.27 -19.56 12.88
CA TRP A 132 -4.06 -20.66 13.47
C TRP A 132 -5.17 -21.22 12.57
N ILE A 133 -5.67 -20.49 11.57
CA ILE A 133 -6.82 -20.93 10.76
C ILE A 133 -6.38 -21.41 9.38
N SER A 134 -5.62 -20.57 8.68
CA SER A 134 -5.10 -20.84 7.33
C SER A 134 -3.64 -20.39 7.25
N PRO A 135 -2.71 -21.27 7.70
CA PRO A 135 -1.31 -20.91 7.80
C PRO A 135 -0.63 -20.68 6.45
N ARG A 136 0.03 -19.53 6.30
CA ARG A 136 0.91 -19.24 5.16
C ARG A 136 2.36 -19.18 5.58
N ALA A 137 3.24 -19.76 4.76
CA ALA A 137 4.65 -19.94 5.09
C ALA A 137 5.43 -18.62 5.24
N ARG A 138 5.12 -17.60 4.42
CA ARG A 138 5.80 -16.30 4.46
C ARG A 138 4.80 -15.15 4.55
N MET A 139 4.04 -15.11 5.64
CA MET A 139 2.98 -14.11 5.90
C MET A 139 3.33 -12.70 5.41
N LEU A 140 4.42 -12.09 5.91
CA LEU A 140 4.77 -10.71 5.58
C LEU A 140 5.06 -10.49 4.09
N ARG A 141 5.60 -11.50 3.40
CA ARG A 141 5.89 -11.44 1.97
C ARG A 141 4.63 -11.66 1.13
N GLU A 142 3.78 -12.59 1.54
CA GLU A 142 2.54 -12.92 0.85
C GLU A 142 1.49 -11.82 1.02
N THR A 143 1.43 -11.19 2.19
CA THR A 143 0.56 -10.03 2.44
C THR A 143 1.12 -8.72 1.88
N GLY A 144 2.33 -8.72 1.31
CA GLY A 144 2.93 -7.55 0.66
C GLY A 144 3.49 -6.50 1.63
N VAL A 145 3.72 -6.86 2.90
CA VAL A 145 4.41 -5.98 3.87
C VAL A 145 5.89 -5.87 3.51
N THR A 146 6.51 -6.98 3.10
CA THR A 146 7.89 -7.00 2.60
C THR A 146 7.93 -7.19 1.10
N HIS A 147 8.70 -6.37 0.40
CA HIS A 147 8.91 -6.47 -1.04
C HIS A 147 10.36 -6.93 -1.35
N PRO A 148 10.62 -7.84 -2.31
CA PRO A 148 11.97 -8.35 -2.61
C PRO A 148 12.99 -7.25 -2.94
N SER A 149 12.58 -6.24 -3.69
CA SER A 149 13.41 -5.07 -4.03
C SER A 149 13.33 -3.94 -2.99
N GLY A 150 12.75 -4.21 -1.81
CA GLY A 150 12.45 -3.19 -0.80
C GLY A 150 11.56 -2.07 -1.35
N VAL A 151 11.80 -0.85 -0.86
CA VAL A 151 11.06 0.38 -1.26
C VAL A 151 11.19 0.67 -2.77
N ARG A 152 12.32 0.30 -3.38
CA ARG A 152 12.55 0.52 -4.83
C ARG A 152 11.53 -0.19 -5.72
N GLY A 153 10.89 -1.26 -5.22
CA GLY A 153 9.86 -1.98 -5.96
C GLY A 153 8.50 -1.28 -6.03
N TRP A 154 8.20 -0.40 -5.08
CA TRP A 154 6.86 0.20 -4.97
C TRP A 154 6.84 1.73 -4.86
N TRP A 155 7.98 2.41 -4.72
CA TRP A 155 8.04 3.86 -4.49
C TRP A 155 7.26 4.71 -5.50
N ARG A 156 7.24 4.33 -6.79
CA ARG A 156 6.47 5.06 -7.83
C ARG A 156 4.97 5.03 -7.55
N HIS A 157 4.47 3.86 -7.16
CA HIS A 157 3.07 3.68 -6.75
C HIS A 157 2.81 4.33 -5.39
N GLY A 158 3.81 4.36 -4.50
CA GLY A 158 3.74 5.09 -3.23
C GLY A 158 3.63 6.61 -3.43
N LEU A 159 4.38 7.18 -4.37
CA LEU A 159 4.29 8.59 -4.74
C LEU A 159 2.95 8.92 -5.40
N LEU A 160 2.49 8.05 -6.32
CA LEU A 160 1.15 8.16 -6.90
C LEU A 160 0.06 8.09 -5.84
N ALA A 161 0.17 7.19 -4.88
CA ALA A 161 -0.77 7.04 -3.77
C ALA A 161 -0.80 8.29 -2.88
N TRP A 162 0.38 8.82 -2.54
CA TRP A 162 0.54 9.99 -1.69
C TRP A 162 -0.11 11.23 -2.31
N ILE A 163 0.16 11.51 -3.59
CA ILE A 163 -0.37 12.70 -4.28
C ILE A 163 -1.80 12.45 -4.78
N GLY A 164 -2.09 11.23 -5.22
CA GLY A 164 -3.33 10.88 -5.89
C GLY A 164 -4.57 10.99 -5.00
N ALA A 165 -4.48 10.64 -3.71
CA ALA A 165 -5.63 10.73 -2.82
C ALA A 165 -6.08 12.18 -2.56
N PRO A 166 -5.21 13.14 -2.19
CA PRO A 166 -5.58 14.55 -2.08
C PRO A 166 -6.03 15.15 -3.42
N VAL A 167 -5.38 14.79 -4.53
CA VAL A 167 -5.80 15.27 -5.85
C VAL A 167 -7.19 14.76 -6.22
N ALA A 168 -7.51 13.49 -5.96
CA ALA A 168 -8.85 12.94 -6.20
C ALA A 168 -9.91 13.67 -5.36
N MET A 169 -9.60 14.02 -4.11
CA MET A 169 -10.50 14.83 -3.28
C MET A 169 -10.72 16.22 -3.88
N LEU A 170 -9.66 16.92 -4.27
CA LEU A 170 -9.77 18.25 -4.90
C LEU A 170 -10.60 18.19 -6.19
N LEU A 171 -10.38 17.17 -7.03
CA LEU A 171 -11.20 16.95 -8.22
C LEU A 171 -12.68 16.71 -7.88
N ALA A 172 -12.98 15.97 -6.81
CA ALA A 172 -14.35 15.76 -6.35
C ALA A 172 -15.03 17.06 -5.89
N LEU A 173 -14.28 17.96 -5.27
CA LEU A 173 -14.76 19.30 -4.91
C LEU A 173 -15.01 20.16 -6.15
N VAL A 174 -14.11 20.13 -7.13
CA VAL A 174 -14.27 20.84 -8.41
C VAL A 174 -15.51 20.33 -9.16
N VAL A 175 -15.75 19.01 -9.19
CA VAL A 175 -16.98 18.43 -9.77
C VAL A 175 -18.22 18.91 -9.01
N GLY A 176 -18.19 18.89 -7.67
CA GLY A 176 -19.32 19.39 -6.88
C GLY A 176 -19.62 20.87 -7.12
N TRP A 177 -18.59 21.69 -7.25
CA TRP A 177 -18.70 23.11 -7.58
C TRP A 177 -19.26 23.31 -9.00
N ALA A 178 -18.70 22.61 -9.99
CA ALA A 178 -19.14 22.71 -11.38
C ALA A 178 -20.60 22.27 -11.58
N LEU A 179 -21.09 21.35 -10.73
CA LEU A 179 -22.48 20.89 -10.72
C LEU A 179 -23.39 21.72 -9.80
N THR A 180 -22.89 22.81 -9.23
CA THR A 180 -23.62 23.73 -8.33
C THR A 180 -24.17 23.06 -7.06
N VAL A 181 -23.50 22.00 -6.59
CA VAL A 181 -23.87 21.22 -5.39
C VAL A 181 -22.98 21.59 -4.19
N TYR A 182 -21.90 22.33 -4.45
CA TYR A 182 -20.92 22.74 -3.46
C TYR A 182 -20.54 24.21 -3.69
N ASP A 183 -20.73 25.05 -2.67
CA ASP A 183 -20.37 26.46 -2.73
C ASP A 183 -18.93 26.67 -2.26
N ALA A 184 -18.03 26.79 -3.23
CA ALA A 184 -16.59 26.71 -3.01
C ALA A 184 -15.93 28.09 -3.01
N HIS A 185 -15.34 28.44 -1.87
CA HIS A 185 -14.50 29.62 -1.67
C HIS A 185 -13.02 29.21 -1.64
N TRP A 186 -12.41 29.09 -2.82
CA TRP A 186 -11.07 28.52 -2.99
C TRP A 186 -9.92 29.32 -2.37
N LEU A 187 -10.09 30.63 -2.20
CA LEU A 187 -9.02 31.56 -1.83
C LEU A 187 -9.23 32.25 -0.48
N ASP A 188 -10.43 32.17 0.09
CA ASP A 188 -10.76 32.91 1.31
C ASP A 188 -10.48 32.09 2.58
N PHE A 189 -10.46 30.76 2.48
CA PHE A 189 -10.16 29.83 3.57
C PHE A 189 -10.93 30.09 4.88
N THR A 190 -12.10 30.70 4.79
CA THR A 190 -12.91 31.10 5.95
C THR A 190 -13.46 29.89 6.73
N GLY A 191 -13.52 28.71 6.11
CA GLY A 191 -13.81 27.44 6.77
C GLY A 191 -12.66 26.86 7.59
N LEU A 192 -11.41 27.34 7.42
CA LEU A 192 -10.23 26.77 8.10
C LEU A 192 -10.31 26.80 9.63
N PRO A 193 -10.63 27.94 10.29
CA PRO A 193 -10.64 27.98 11.75
C PRO A 193 -11.58 26.94 12.36
N GLY A 194 -12.76 26.76 11.77
CA GLY A 194 -13.72 25.73 12.18
C GLY A 194 -13.16 24.31 12.10
N GLN A 195 -12.30 24.03 11.11
CA GLN A 195 -11.63 22.74 10.94
C GLN A 195 -10.35 22.60 11.80
N LEU A 196 -9.70 23.71 12.14
CA LEU A 196 -8.46 23.78 12.93
C LEU A 196 -8.69 23.99 14.43
N ARG A 197 -9.93 24.14 14.90
CA ARG A 197 -10.30 24.30 16.33
C ARG A 197 -9.73 23.22 17.24
N PHE A 198 -9.39 22.07 16.68
CA PHE A 198 -8.78 20.96 17.43
C PHE A 198 -7.25 21.03 17.53
N SER A 199 -6.56 21.95 16.83
CA SER A 199 -5.12 21.78 16.62
C SER A 199 -4.21 23.00 16.70
N LEU A 200 -4.58 24.24 16.31
CA LEU A 200 -3.56 25.30 16.19
C LEU A 200 -4.01 26.76 16.41
N THR A 201 -5.22 27.16 16.00
CA THR A 201 -5.69 28.56 16.12
C THR A 201 -7.21 28.68 15.88
N ASP A 202 -7.85 29.60 16.59
CA ASP A 202 -9.26 30.01 16.36
C ASP A 202 -9.39 31.18 15.37
N GLN A 203 -8.27 31.73 14.91
CA GLN A 203 -8.25 32.89 14.01
C GLN A 203 -8.19 32.45 12.55
N ALA A 204 -8.96 33.13 11.71
CA ALA A 204 -8.83 33.01 10.25
C ALA A 204 -7.42 33.41 9.81
N PRO A 205 -6.85 32.74 8.80
CA PRO A 205 -5.55 33.13 8.29
C PRO A 205 -5.59 34.54 7.71
N ASP A 206 -4.62 35.38 8.07
CA ASP A 206 -4.52 36.77 7.61
C ASP A 206 -4.29 36.91 6.09
N SER A 207 -3.97 35.81 5.41
CA SER A 207 -3.78 35.80 3.95
C SER A 207 -4.11 34.44 3.34
N ALA A 208 -4.47 34.43 2.06
CA ALA A 208 -4.66 33.21 1.27
C ALA A 208 -3.42 32.31 1.24
N PHE A 209 -2.21 32.91 1.24
CA PHE A 209 -0.96 32.17 1.29
C PHE A 209 -0.80 31.41 2.60
N THR A 210 -1.08 32.07 3.73
CA THR A 210 -1.06 31.44 5.06
C THR A 210 -2.10 30.31 5.15
N GLY A 211 -3.32 30.55 4.65
CA GLY A 211 -4.37 29.53 4.59
C GLY A 211 -3.94 28.29 3.81
N LEU A 212 -3.41 28.49 2.59
CA LEU A 212 -2.90 27.40 1.76
C LEU A 212 -1.76 26.63 2.45
N ALA A 213 -0.80 27.33 3.06
CA ALA A 213 0.30 26.71 3.76
C ALA A 213 -0.17 25.84 4.94
N LEU A 214 -1.15 26.32 5.72
CA LEU A 214 -1.76 25.57 6.81
C LEU A 214 -2.52 24.34 6.31
N VAL A 215 -3.28 24.44 5.22
CA VAL A 215 -3.96 23.29 4.60
C VAL A 215 -2.97 22.24 4.14
N LEU A 216 -1.91 22.65 3.44
CA LEU A 216 -0.89 21.73 2.97
C LEU A 216 -0.16 21.06 4.13
N ALA A 217 0.18 21.82 5.17
CA ALA A 217 0.79 21.28 6.40
C ALA A 217 -0.16 20.29 7.10
N GLN A 218 -1.45 20.64 7.23
CA GLN A 218 -2.48 19.79 7.82
C GLN A 218 -2.58 18.47 7.05
N VAL A 219 -2.85 18.50 5.75
CA VAL A 219 -3.02 17.29 4.94
C VAL A 219 -1.73 16.46 4.92
N PHE A 220 -0.56 17.10 4.88
CA PHE A 220 0.71 16.39 4.89
C PHE A 220 1.00 15.71 6.24
N VAL A 221 0.95 16.45 7.34
CA VAL A 221 1.26 15.93 8.69
C VAL A 221 0.22 14.88 9.10
N PHE A 222 -1.07 15.22 9.02
CA PHE A 222 -2.12 14.28 9.39
C PHE A 222 -2.22 13.12 8.40
N GLY A 223 -1.87 13.30 7.12
CA GLY A 223 -1.76 12.22 6.15
C GLY A 223 -0.80 11.14 6.61
N TRP A 224 0.43 11.53 6.98
CA TRP A 224 1.43 10.59 7.49
C TRP A 224 1.09 10.01 8.86
N LEU A 225 0.41 10.76 9.75
CA LEU A 225 -0.09 10.20 11.00
C LEU A 225 -1.18 9.14 10.74
N ASN A 226 -2.07 9.37 9.77
CA ASN A 226 -3.13 8.44 9.38
C ASN A 226 -2.62 7.19 8.66
N VAL A 227 -1.40 7.19 8.10
CA VAL A 227 -0.76 5.97 7.55
C VAL A 227 -0.66 4.88 8.61
N ILE A 228 -0.48 5.23 9.89
CA ILE A 228 -0.32 4.27 10.99
C ILE A 228 -1.60 3.44 11.21
N PRO A 229 -2.77 4.04 11.52
CA PRO A 229 -4.00 3.27 11.64
C PRO A 229 -4.45 2.66 10.31
N ALA A 230 -4.24 3.36 9.18
CA ALA A 230 -4.52 2.80 7.86
C ALA A 230 -3.70 1.52 7.59
N ALA A 231 -2.48 1.39 8.15
CA ALA A 231 -1.69 0.17 8.02
C ALA A 231 -2.38 -1.03 8.67
N GLY A 232 -3.07 -0.81 9.79
CA GLY A 232 -3.88 -1.81 10.48
C GLY A 232 -4.97 -2.37 9.56
N GLU A 233 -5.71 -1.47 8.91
CA GLU A 233 -6.80 -1.86 8.00
C GLU A 233 -6.28 -2.50 6.71
N GLU A 234 -5.36 -1.83 6.03
CA GLU A 234 -4.90 -2.23 4.70
C GLU A 234 -4.10 -3.53 4.74
N TRP A 235 -3.40 -3.84 5.84
CA TRP A 235 -2.79 -5.16 6.01
C TRP A 235 -3.84 -6.29 6.05
N GLY A 236 -5.02 -6.01 6.60
CA GLY A 236 -6.19 -6.88 6.51
C GLY A 236 -6.79 -6.93 5.11
N TRP A 237 -7.36 -5.81 4.68
CA TRP A 237 -8.18 -5.74 3.47
C TRP A 237 -7.39 -6.05 2.19
N ARG A 238 -6.26 -5.35 1.97
CA ARG A 238 -5.44 -5.48 0.76
C ARG A 238 -4.33 -6.50 0.95
N GLY A 239 -3.84 -6.68 2.17
CA GLY A 239 -2.79 -7.63 2.48
C GLY A 239 -3.28 -9.08 2.55
N TYR A 240 -4.40 -9.36 3.21
CA TYR A 240 -4.91 -10.73 3.40
C TYR A 240 -6.13 -11.04 2.54
N LEU A 241 -7.19 -10.23 2.64
CA LEU A 241 -8.51 -10.55 2.08
C LEU A 241 -8.54 -10.48 0.55
N THR A 242 -8.05 -9.39 -0.05
CA THR A 242 -8.01 -9.26 -1.52
C THR A 242 -7.26 -10.43 -2.18
N PRO A 243 -6.03 -10.80 -1.76
CA PRO A 243 -5.35 -11.98 -2.32
C PRO A 243 -6.12 -13.29 -2.11
N ALA A 244 -6.77 -13.48 -0.96
CA ALA A 244 -7.57 -14.69 -0.69
C ALA A 244 -8.80 -14.82 -1.62
N LEU A 245 -9.30 -13.69 -2.14
CA LEU A 245 -10.44 -13.64 -3.06
C LEU A 245 -10.06 -13.61 -4.54
N LEU A 246 -8.76 -13.49 -4.88
CA LEU A 246 -8.29 -13.48 -6.27
C LEU A 246 -8.68 -14.72 -7.10
N PRO A 247 -8.91 -15.92 -6.53
CA PRO A 247 -9.44 -17.05 -7.31
C PRO A 247 -10.81 -16.77 -7.95
N LEU A 248 -11.57 -15.77 -7.47
CA LEU A 248 -12.82 -15.29 -8.08
C LEU A 248 -12.59 -14.33 -9.27
N GLY A 249 -11.34 -13.95 -9.53
CA GLY A 249 -10.97 -12.88 -10.45
C GLY A 249 -10.90 -11.51 -9.75
N GLN A 250 -10.12 -10.59 -10.34
CA GLN A 250 -9.88 -9.26 -9.75
C GLN A 250 -11.16 -8.43 -9.52
N PRO A 251 -12.13 -8.36 -10.46
CA PRO A 251 -13.35 -7.58 -10.22
C PRO A 251 -14.15 -8.08 -9.02
N ALA A 252 -14.34 -9.41 -8.92
CA ALA A 252 -15.05 -10.01 -7.80
C ALA A 252 -14.29 -9.83 -6.48
N ALA A 253 -12.96 -10.00 -6.49
CA ALA A 253 -12.13 -9.79 -5.30
C ALA A 253 -12.24 -8.36 -4.76
N PHE A 254 -12.19 -7.34 -5.63
CA PHE A 254 -12.32 -5.94 -5.22
C PHE A 254 -13.73 -5.61 -4.75
N LEU A 255 -14.76 -6.11 -5.44
CA LEU A 255 -16.16 -5.91 -5.07
C LEU A 255 -16.45 -6.48 -3.68
N VAL A 256 -16.12 -7.75 -3.45
CA VAL A 256 -16.36 -8.43 -2.17
C VAL A 256 -15.55 -7.78 -1.05
N THR A 257 -14.28 -7.45 -1.30
CA THR A 257 -13.45 -6.71 -0.31
C THR A 257 -14.10 -5.37 0.03
N GLY A 258 -14.57 -4.61 -0.96
CA GLY A 258 -15.20 -3.31 -0.75
C GLY A 258 -16.52 -3.38 0.00
N VAL A 259 -17.38 -4.36 -0.31
CA VAL A 259 -18.63 -4.59 0.42
C VAL A 259 -18.35 -4.94 1.88
N LEU A 260 -17.43 -5.88 2.13
CA LEU A 260 -17.05 -6.26 3.49
C LEU A 260 -16.36 -5.11 4.23
N TRP A 261 -15.60 -4.27 3.55
CA TRP A 261 -15.02 -3.11 4.19
C TRP A 261 -16.08 -2.03 4.51
N GLY A 262 -17.03 -1.79 3.62
CA GLY A 262 -18.13 -0.85 3.87
C GLY A 262 -19.04 -1.29 5.02
N LEU A 263 -19.44 -2.56 5.06
CA LEU A 263 -20.27 -3.13 6.12
C LEU A 263 -19.55 -3.19 7.48
N TRP A 264 -18.22 -3.24 7.49
CA TRP A 264 -17.45 -3.23 8.73
C TRP A 264 -17.66 -1.96 9.57
N HIS A 265 -18.03 -0.85 8.92
CA HIS A 265 -18.35 0.42 9.55
C HIS A 265 -19.72 0.46 10.24
N ALA A 266 -20.51 -0.63 10.18
CA ALA A 266 -21.92 -0.65 10.60
C ALA A 266 -22.21 0.02 11.95
N PRO A 267 -21.50 -0.29 13.06
CA PRO A 267 -21.85 0.30 14.35
C PRO A 267 -21.65 1.81 14.39
N LEU A 268 -20.67 2.32 13.64
CA LEU A 268 -20.40 3.75 13.57
C LEU A 268 -21.40 4.46 12.67
N LEU A 269 -21.80 3.85 11.55
CA LEU A 269 -22.78 4.42 10.62
C LEU A 269 -24.13 4.67 11.30
N VAL A 270 -24.57 3.74 12.17
CA VAL A 270 -25.83 3.93 12.92
C VAL A 270 -25.74 5.11 13.89
N LEU A 271 -24.56 5.42 14.41
CA LEU A 271 -24.30 6.60 15.23
C LEU A 271 -24.12 7.89 14.41
N GLY A 272 -24.26 7.83 13.08
CA GLY A 272 -24.13 8.98 12.18
C GLY A 272 -22.72 9.23 11.63
N TYR A 273 -21.80 8.27 11.75
CA TYR A 273 -20.43 8.42 11.26
C TYR A 273 -20.41 8.67 9.76
N ASN A 274 -19.69 9.72 9.33
CA ASN A 274 -19.63 10.25 7.96
C ASN A 274 -20.96 10.74 7.36
N TYR A 275 -22.11 10.28 7.83
CA TYR A 275 -23.42 10.49 7.24
C TYR A 275 -24.47 10.87 8.30
N PRO A 276 -24.28 11.97 9.05
CA PRO A 276 -25.12 12.30 10.21
C PRO A 276 -26.54 12.75 9.85
N THR A 277 -26.78 13.17 8.60
CA THR A 277 -28.03 13.80 8.16
C THR A 277 -28.89 12.93 7.24
N VAL A 278 -28.43 11.72 6.90
CA VAL A 278 -29.15 10.81 5.99
C VAL A 278 -29.72 9.60 6.75
N PRO A 279 -30.79 8.98 6.24
CA PRO A 279 -31.31 7.75 6.83
C PRO A 279 -30.24 6.66 6.90
N VAL A 280 -30.24 5.88 7.98
CA VAL A 280 -29.22 4.86 8.25
C VAL A 280 -29.03 3.90 7.07
N VAL A 281 -30.12 3.42 6.45
CA VAL A 281 -30.04 2.53 5.27
C VAL A 281 -29.31 3.20 4.09
N ALA A 282 -29.54 4.50 3.88
CA ALA A 282 -28.82 5.25 2.86
C ALA A 282 -27.33 5.37 3.24
N ALA A 283 -26.99 5.66 4.50
CA ALA A 283 -25.60 5.71 4.97
C ALA A 283 -24.85 4.40 4.69
N PHE A 284 -25.50 3.24 4.90
CA PHE A 284 -24.94 1.93 4.55
C PHE A 284 -24.65 1.78 3.06
N ILE A 285 -25.62 2.12 2.21
CA ILE A 285 -25.45 2.02 0.75
C ILE A 285 -24.33 2.94 0.28
N MET A 286 -24.32 4.20 0.76
CA MET A 286 -23.32 5.19 0.40
C MET A 286 -21.92 4.74 0.82
N MET A 287 -21.76 4.25 2.06
CA MET A 287 -20.49 3.72 2.55
C MET A 287 -20.02 2.51 1.73
N VAL A 288 -20.91 1.58 1.41
CA VAL A 288 -20.56 0.40 0.59
C VAL A 288 -20.13 0.81 -0.81
N VAL A 289 -20.85 1.71 -1.49
CA VAL A 289 -20.49 2.20 -2.82
C VAL A 289 -19.11 2.87 -2.79
N PHE A 290 -18.89 3.77 -1.82
CA PHE A 290 -17.60 4.39 -1.60
C PHE A 290 -16.48 3.36 -1.40
N CYS A 291 -16.65 2.42 -0.46
CA CYS A 291 -15.65 1.40 -0.16
C CYS A 291 -15.39 0.46 -1.34
N VAL A 292 -16.39 0.16 -2.17
CA VAL A 292 -16.20 -0.63 -3.40
C VAL A 292 -15.33 0.13 -4.41
N LEU A 293 -15.63 1.39 -4.69
CA LEU A 293 -14.85 2.19 -5.63
C LEU A 293 -13.40 2.36 -5.15
N VAL A 294 -13.21 2.69 -3.88
CA VAL A 294 -11.87 2.81 -3.27
C VAL A 294 -11.16 1.45 -3.18
N SER A 295 -11.88 0.35 -2.95
CA SER A 295 -11.32 -1.01 -2.96
C SER A 295 -10.72 -1.35 -4.32
N VAL A 296 -11.34 -0.96 -5.43
CA VAL A 296 -10.77 -1.15 -6.77
C VAL A 296 -9.44 -0.42 -6.92
N LEU A 297 -9.36 0.85 -6.54
CA LEU A 297 -8.15 1.66 -6.68
C LEU A 297 -7.02 1.20 -5.75
N LEU A 298 -7.32 0.93 -4.48
CA LEU A 298 -6.33 0.45 -3.52
C LEU A 298 -5.92 -1.01 -3.81
N GLY A 299 -6.86 -1.83 -4.26
CA GLY A 299 -6.60 -3.18 -4.76
C GLY A 299 -5.68 -3.16 -5.97
N TRP A 300 -5.91 -2.26 -6.93
CA TRP A 300 -5.00 -2.03 -8.06
C TRP A 300 -3.61 -1.62 -7.59
N LEU A 301 -3.48 -0.64 -6.69
CA LEU A 301 -2.19 -0.23 -6.11
C LEU A 301 -1.47 -1.41 -5.46
N ARG A 302 -2.20 -2.24 -4.71
CA ARG A 302 -1.66 -3.45 -4.05
C ARG A 302 -1.14 -4.48 -5.04
N LEU A 303 -1.87 -4.74 -6.11
CA LEU A 303 -1.48 -5.75 -7.11
C LEU A 303 -0.35 -5.23 -8.02
N ALA A 304 -0.48 -4.00 -8.53
CA ALA A 304 0.49 -3.39 -9.44
C ALA A 304 1.86 -3.16 -8.79
N SER A 305 1.90 -2.80 -7.50
CA SER A 305 3.14 -2.59 -6.76
C SER A 305 3.66 -3.83 -6.04
N ARG A 306 2.84 -4.90 -5.96
CA ARG A 306 3.07 -6.10 -5.14
C ARG A 306 3.37 -5.79 -3.66
N SER A 307 2.94 -4.62 -3.18
CA SER A 307 3.21 -4.09 -1.86
C SER A 307 1.92 -3.52 -1.27
N VAL A 308 1.73 -3.65 0.04
CA VAL A 308 0.57 -3.05 0.71
C VAL A 308 0.78 -1.55 0.96
N TRP A 309 2.03 -1.09 1.06
CA TRP A 309 2.37 0.27 1.45
C TRP A 309 1.77 1.38 0.57
N PRO A 310 1.68 1.25 -0.76
CA PRO A 310 0.97 2.24 -1.56
C PRO A 310 -0.52 2.35 -1.20
N ALA A 311 -1.20 1.25 -0.89
CA ALA A 311 -2.59 1.29 -0.43
C ALA A 311 -2.70 1.95 0.95
N VAL A 312 -1.79 1.62 1.88
CA VAL A 312 -1.68 2.25 3.21
C VAL A 312 -1.54 3.76 3.10
N ILE A 313 -0.62 4.22 2.25
CA ILE A 313 -0.35 5.65 2.04
C ILE A 313 -1.58 6.33 1.44
N ALA A 314 -2.18 5.77 0.39
CA ALA A 314 -3.37 6.34 -0.23
C ALA A 314 -4.54 6.43 0.77
N HIS A 315 -4.78 5.40 1.58
CA HIS A 315 -5.84 5.41 2.59
C HIS A 315 -5.56 6.47 3.68
N GLY A 316 -4.34 6.53 4.21
CA GLY A 316 -3.98 7.55 5.20
C GLY A 316 -4.20 8.98 4.71
N PHE A 317 -3.81 9.26 3.46
CA PHE A 317 -4.03 10.56 2.83
C PHE A 317 -5.48 10.81 2.41
N LEU A 318 -6.26 9.77 2.11
CA LEU A 318 -7.70 9.88 1.90
C LEU A 318 -8.40 10.35 3.18
N ASN A 319 -8.03 9.78 4.34
CA ASN A 319 -8.60 10.18 5.63
C ASN A 319 -8.20 11.61 5.99
N ALA A 320 -6.94 11.99 5.76
CA ALA A 320 -6.50 13.36 6.00
C ALA A 320 -7.15 14.39 5.05
N ALA A 321 -7.44 14.00 3.81
CA ALA A 321 -8.10 14.87 2.84
C ALA A 321 -9.60 15.08 3.11
N ALA A 322 -10.22 14.27 3.97
CA ALA A 322 -11.65 14.38 4.31
C ALA A 322 -12.03 15.72 4.98
N VAL A 323 -11.05 16.50 5.45
CA VAL A 323 -11.25 17.85 6.00
C VAL A 323 -11.45 18.92 4.91
N LEU A 324 -10.94 18.68 3.70
CA LEU A 324 -10.90 19.68 2.62
C LEU A 324 -12.27 20.23 2.19
N PRO A 325 -13.36 19.43 2.12
CA PRO A 325 -14.68 19.96 1.86
C PRO A 325 -15.10 21.05 2.87
N GLY A 326 -14.80 20.88 4.17
CA GLY A 326 -15.13 21.89 5.17
C GLY A 326 -14.24 23.13 5.13
N VAL A 327 -13.01 22.98 4.63
CA VAL A 327 -12.03 24.08 4.51
C VAL A 327 -12.44 25.09 3.44
N PHE A 328 -12.89 24.60 2.29
CA PHE A 328 -13.18 25.44 1.13
C PHE A 328 -14.67 25.82 1.00
N ASN A 329 -15.51 25.42 1.95
CA ASN A 329 -16.94 25.74 1.91
C ASN A 329 -17.20 27.17 2.37
N ALA A 330 -18.27 27.77 1.85
CA ALA A 330 -18.80 29.03 2.36
C ALA A 330 -19.09 28.95 3.88
N PRO A 331 -18.81 30.01 4.67
CA PRO A 331 -19.13 30.03 6.09
C PRO A 331 -20.62 29.89 6.37
N GLY A 332 -20.98 29.04 7.33
CA GLY A 332 -22.36 28.90 7.81
C GLY A 332 -23.18 27.83 7.09
N ASP A 333 -22.71 27.33 5.95
CA ASP A 333 -23.38 26.24 5.23
C ASP A 333 -22.80 24.88 5.62
N PRO A 334 -23.62 23.90 6.05
CA PRO A 334 -23.13 22.57 6.36
C PRO A 334 -22.80 21.79 5.07
N VAL A 335 -21.59 21.27 4.97
CA VAL A 335 -21.21 20.38 3.87
C VAL A 335 -21.91 19.04 4.01
N SER A 336 -22.69 18.66 2.99
CA SER A 336 -23.29 17.33 2.93
C SER A 336 -22.29 16.32 2.38
N ASN A 337 -21.79 15.43 3.24
CA ASN A 337 -20.95 14.29 2.84
C ASN A 337 -21.67 13.29 1.91
N ALA A 338 -23.01 13.35 1.83
CA ALA A 338 -23.75 12.55 0.86
C ALA A 338 -23.58 13.09 -0.57
N SER A 339 -23.31 14.38 -0.70
CA SER A 339 -23.19 15.05 -2.00
C SER A 339 -21.75 15.35 -2.38
N VAL A 340 -20.97 15.89 -1.44
CA VAL A 340 -19.67 16.53 -1.70
C VAL A 340 -18.51 15.65 -1.22
N GLY A 341 -17.39 15.72 -1.96
CA GLY A 341 -16.15 15.02 -1.62
C GLY A 341 -16.20 13.54 -2.00
N LEU A 342 -15.14 12.80 -1.62
CA LEU A 342 -15.01 11.38 -2.02
C LEU A 342 -16.09 10.46 -1.43
N LEU A 343 -16.66 10.81 -0.28
CA LEU A 343 -17.76 10.08 0.35
C LEU A 343 -19.11 10.27 -0.37
N GLY A 344 -19.27 11.41 -1.07
CA GLY A 344 -20.48 11.76 -1.78
C GLY A 344 -20.45 11.37 -3.25
N TRP A 345 -21.60 11.49 -3.91
CA TRP A 345 -21.73 11.08 -5.31
C TRP A 345 -20.87 11.91 -6.28
N THR A 346 -20.51 13.16 -5.96
CA THR A 346 -19.58 13.94 -6.80
C THR A 346 -18.18 13.30 -6.83
N GLY A 347 -17.74 12.75 -5.71
CA GLY A 347 -16.52 11.96 -5.62
C GLY A 347 -16.61 10.61 -6.30
N TRP A 348 -17.77 9.97 -6.27
CA TRP A 348 -17.97 8.69 -6.98
C TRP A 348 -17.80 8.83 -8.49
N ILE A 349 -18.19 9.97 -9.07
CA ILE A 349 -17.91 10.29 -10.48
C ILE A 349 -16.39 10.28 -10.70
N VAL A 350 -15.61 10.97 -9.86
CA VAL A 350 -14.15 11.01 -9.98
C VAL A 350 -13.53 9.63 -9.81
N LEU A 351 -13.92 8.88 -8.77
CA LEU A 351 -13.42 7.53 -8.53
C LEU A 351 -13.76 6.59 -9.70
N GLY A 352 -14.98 6.67 -10.23
CA GLY A 352 -15.42 5.92 -11.40
C GLY A 352 -14.59 6.27 -12.64
N LEU A 353 -14.36 7.56 -12.91
CA LEU A 353 -13.51 8.02 -14.01
C LEU A 353 -12.06 7.55 -13.87
N LEU A 354 -11.49 7.55 -12.65
CA LEU A 354 -10.15 7.01 -12.40
C LEU A 354 -10.08 5.50 -12.67
N ILE A 355 -11.11 4.74 -12.28
CA ILE A 355 -11.21 3.31 -12.59
C ILE A 355 -11.31 3.10 -14.10
N LEU A 356 -12.17 3.84 -14.79
CA LEU A 356 -12.30 3.79 -16.25
C LEU A 356 -10.99 4.15 -16.96
N LEU A 357 -10.25 5.14 -16.45
CA LEU A 357 -8.93 5.50 -16.96
C LEU A 357 -7.93 4.35 -16.80
N LEU A 358 -7.91 3.66 -15.66
CA LEU A 358 -7.06 2.48 -15.46
C LEU A 358 -7.39 1.35 -16.44
N ILE A 359 -8.69 1.14 -16.73
CA ILE A 359 -9.14 0.16 -17.72
C ILE A 359 -8.71 0.58 -19.13
N ALA A 360 -8.95 1.84 -19.51
CA ALA A 360 -8.58 2.38 -20.82
C ALA A 360 -7.07 2.35 -21.08
N LEU A 361 -6.26 2.53 -20.03
CA LEU A 361 -4.80 2.42 -20.10
C LEU A 361 -4.29 0.98 -20.01
N HIS A 362 -5.18 -0.02 -20.02
CA HIS A 362 -4.86 -1.44 -19.85
C HIS A 362 -4.02 -1.73 -18.59
N ARG A 363 -4.22 -0.93 -17.53
CA ARG A 363 -3.58 -1.12 -16.22
C ARG A 363 -4.44 -1.97 -15.28
N LEU A 364 -5.71 -2.19 -15.63
CA LEU A 364 -6.65 -3.06 -14.95
C LEU A 364 -7.39 -3.95 -15.97
N PRO A 365 -7.49 -5.28 -15.77
CA PRO A 365 -6.92 -6.07 -14.68
C PRO A 365 -5.38 -6.13 -14.72
N VAL A 366 -4.76 -6.26 -13.55
CA VAL A 366 -3.30 -6.34 -13.42
C VAL A 366 -2.80 -7.71 -13.88
N SER A 367 -1.82 -7.76 -14.77
CA SER A 367 -1.15 -9.01 -15.14
C SER A 367 -0.36 -9.56 -13.96
N LEU A 368 -0.89 -10.59 -13.31
CA LEU A 368 -0.17 -11.35 -12.30
C LEU A 368 0.79 -12.32 -13.03
N PRO A 369 2.07 -12.41 -12.64
CA PRO A 369 2.94 -13.41 -13.25
C PRO A 369 2.35 -14.79 -12.97
N ARG A 370 1.88 -15.44 -14.04
CA ARG A 370 1.56 -16.86 -14.03
C ARG A 370 2.84 -17.57 -13.65
N GLU A 371 2.78 -18.39 -12.61
CA GLU A 371 3.82 -19.37 -12.34
C GLU A 371 3.98 -20.17 -13.64
N GLN A 372 5.15 -20.04 -14.28
CA GLN A 372 5.50 -20.95 -15.37
C GLN A 372 5.46 -22.33 -14.74
N ARG A 373 4.44 -23.12 -15.08
CA ARG A 373 4.51 -24.57 -14.94
C ARG A 373 5.78 -24.96 -15.66
N VAL A 374 6.83 -25.24 -14.91
CA VAL A 374 7.91 -26.06 -15.41
C VAL A 374 7.23 -27.40 -15.67
N GLU A 375 6.90 -27.67 -16.93
CA GLU A 375 6.65 -29.03 -17.43
C GLU A 375 7.97 -29.81 -17.34
N GLU A 376 8.53 -29.95 -16.14
CA GLU A 376 9.54 -30.96 -15.85
C GLU A 376 8.78 -32.21 -15.45
N GLY A 377 8.50 -33.04 -16.44
CA GLY A 377 8.13 -34.43 -16.19
C GLY A 377 7.07 -35.00 -17.10
N ILE A 378 7.34 -35.07 -18.42
CA ILE A 378 7.44 -36.37 -19.10
C ILE A 378 8.59 -36.22 -20.10
N SER A 379 9.78 -36.71 -19.76
CA SER A 379 10.73 -37.05 -20.82
C SER A 379 10.05 -38.11 -21.67
N SER A 380 9.82 -37.82 -22.94
CA SER A 380 9.44 -38.84 -23.93
C SER A 380 10.67 -39.70 -24.22
N GLY A 381 11.13 -40.43 -23.21
CA GLY A 381 12.17 -41.45 -23.29
C GLY A 381 11.55 -42.78 -23.65
N VAL A 382 10.97 -42.89 -24.86
CA VAL A 382 10.77 -44.19 -25.52
C VAL A 382 11.16 -44.00 -26.99
N SER A 383 12.42 -44.28 -27.31
CA SER A 383 12.83 -44.60 -28.66
C SER A 383 12.19 -45.94 -29.05
N ARG A 384 11.09 -45.89 -29.82
CA ARG A 384 10.68 -47.08 -30.58
C ARG A 384 11.70 -47.30 -31.68
N PHE A 385 12.65 -48.20 -31.41
CA PHE A 385 13.35 -48.93 -32.45
C PHE A 385 12.30 -49.70 -33.29
N HIS A 386 12.07 -49.25 -34.52
CA HIS A 386 11.55 -50.12 -35.57
C HIS A 386 12.72 -50.52 -36.47
N HIS A 387 13.28 -51.69 -36.18
CA HIS A 387 13.99 -52.51 -37.14
C HIS A 387 13.30 -53.87 -37.16
N ARG A 388 12.48 -54.11 -38.19
CA ARG A 388 12.48 -55.29 -39.06
C ARG A 388 11.37 -55.16 -40.08
#